data_AF-A0A8D0FIB1-F1
#
_entry.id   AF-A0A8D0FIB1-F1
#
_cell.length_a   1.000
_cell.length_b   1.000
_cell.length_c   1.000
_cell.angle_alpha   90.00
_cell.angle_beta   90.00
_cell.angle_gamma   90.00
#
_symmetry.space_group_name_H-M   'P 1'
#
loop_
_entity.id
_entity.type
_entity.pdbx_description
1 polymer ?
#
loop_
_entity_poly.entity_id
_entity_poly.type
_entity_poly.pdbx_seq_one_letter_code
_entity_poly.pdbx_strand_id
1 'polypeptide(L)'
;KLFYELKIVTEVPLDHIDERTVCNAIAPEKDVDGFHIMNIGRLCLDQPSIIPATAAAVWEMIKRTGIQTFGKNVVVAGRSKNVGMPISMLLHTDGEHERPGGDATVTITHRYTPKEQLKIHTQLADIVIVAAAHHFLLR
;
A
#
# COMPACT_ATOMS: atom_id res chain seq x y z
N LYS A 1 6.10 -5.02 -18.50
CA LYS A 1 6.05 -5.08 -17.03
C LYS A 1 6.68 -3.84 -16.48
N LEU A 2 5.94 -3.05 -15.72
CA LEU A 2 6.48 -1.89 -15.02
C LEU A 2 6.90 -2.36 -13.63
N PHE A 3 8.21 -2.33 -13.38
CA PHE A 3 8.78 -2.62 -12.07
C PHE A 3 9.01 -1.29 -11.36
N TYR A 4 8.23 -1.04 -10.30
CA TYR A 4 8.49 0.09 -9.40
C TYR A 4 9.11 -0.45 -8.12
N GLU A 5 10.42 -0.30 -8.00
CA GLU A 5 11.14 -0.55 -6.76
C GLU A 5 11.17 0.76 -5.95
N LEU A 6 10.09 1.03 -5.22
CA LEU A 6 10.02 2.17 -4.30
C LEU A 6 10.51 1.72 -2.91
N LYS A 7 11.79 1.98 -2.64
CA LYS A 7 12.37 1.79 -1.31
C LYS A 7 11.99 2.98 -0.43
N ILE A 8 11.01 2.80 0.45
CA ILE A 8 10.52 3.86 1.33
C ILE A 8 10.79 3.45 2.78
N VAL A 9 11.52 4.32 3.49
CA VAL A 9 11.92 4.15 4.88
C VAL A 9 10.99 5.01 5.73
N THR A 10 10.24 4.38 6.63
CA THR A 10 9.49 5.07 7.69
C THR A 10 10.37 5.16 8.94
N GLU A 11 10.37 6.32 9.61
CA GLU A 11 11.28 6.64 10.72
C GLU A 11 11.04 5.84 12.02
N VAL A 12 12.14 5.73 12.77
CA VAL A 12 12.46 5.26 14.15
C VAL A 12 11.50 4.26 14.83
N PRO A 13 11.91 2.98 15.00
CA PRO A 13 11.22 2.08 15.92
C PRO A 13 11.28 2.62 17.35
N LEU A 14 10.13 2.76 17.99
CA LEU A 14 10.04 3.13 19.40
C LEU A 14 10.05 1.83 20.23
N ASP A 15 11.23 1.30 20.51
CA ASP A 15 11.40 -0.02 21.17
C ASP A 15 10.73 -0.15 22.55
N HIS A 16 10.29 0.97 23.15
CA HIS A 16 9.67 1.03 24.47
C HIS A 16 8.25 1.60 24.48
N ILE A 17 7.70 2.00 23.34
CA ILE A 17 6.39 2.64 23.25
C ILE A 17 5.55 1.92 22.21
N ASP A 18 4.29 1.62 22.55
CA ASP A 18 3.35 1.11 21.56
C ASP A 18 3.06 2.17 20.49
N GLU A 19 3.61 1.98 19.30
CA GLU A 19 3.41 2.86 18.14
C GLU A 19 1.94 3.13 17.87
N ARG A 20 1.06 2.13 18.08
CA ARG A 20 -0.38 2.30 17.84
C ARG A 20 -1.00 3.28 18.83
N THR A 21 -0.61 3.22 20.10
CA THR A 21 -1.04 4.17 21.13
C THR A 21 -0.64 5.60 20.76
N VAL A 22 0.60 5.80 20.27
CA VAL A 22 1.07 7.13 19.83
C VAL A 22 0.27 7.62 18.62
N CYS A 23 0.10 6.79 17.59
CA CYS A 23 -0.65 7.16 16.39
C CYS A 23 -2.11 7.53 16.72
N ASN A 24 -2.73 6.82 17.67
CA ASN A 24 -4.12 7.06 18.07
C ASN A 24 -4.28 8.23 19.05
N ALA A 25 -3.19 8.78 19.60
CA ALA A 25 -3.23 9.96 20.46
C ALA A 25 -3.31 11.27 19.64
N ILE A 26 -2.91 11.23 18.37
CA ILE A 26 -3.01 12.38 17.45
C ILE A 26 -4.46 12.52 17.00
N ALA A 27 -5.02 13.74 17.05
CA ALA A 27 -6.37 13.97 16.55
C ALA A 27 -6.47 13.57 15.05
N PRO A 28 -7.50 12.83 14.61
CA PRO A 28 -7.59 12.31 13.25
C PRO A 28 -7.41 13.37 12.15
N GLU A 29 -7.92 14.58 12.37
CA GLU A 29 -7.85 15.72 11.46
C GLU A 29 -6.47 16.38 11.40
N LYS A 30 -5.56 16.05 12.33
CA LYS A 30 -4.17 16.52 12.38
C LYS A 30 -3.15 15.43 12.07
N ASP A 31 -3.60 14.19 11.87
CA ASP A 31 -2.77 13.03 11.56
C ASP A 31 -2.34 13.06 10.09
N VAL A 32 -1.33 13.88 9.79
CA VAL A 32 -0.77 14.06 8.43
C VAL A 32 -0.17 12.77 7.86
N ASP A 33 0.21 11.83 8.72
CA ASP A 33 0.75 10.52 8.33
C ASP A 33 -0.34 9.49 8.02
N GLY A 34 -1.60 9.76 8.40
CA GLY A 34 -2.74 8.88 8.11
C GLY A 34 -2.71 7.55 8.88
N PHE A 35 -2.00 7.45 10.00
CA PHE A 35 -1.86 6.21 10.78
C PHE A 35 -2.88 6.06 11.90
N HIS A 36 -3.62 7.13 12.21
CA HIS A 36 -4.71 7.11 13.16
C HIS A 36 -5.76 6.08 12.71
N ILE A 37 -6.28 5.28 13.64
CA ILE A 37 -7.20 4.18 13.33
C ILE A 37 -8.45 4.64 12.54
N MET A 38 -8.94 5.84 12.81
CA MET A 38 -10.06 6.44 12.07
C MET A 38 -9.70 6.73 10.60
N ASN A 39 -8.49 7.20 10.31
CA ASN A 39 -8.05 7.46 8.94
C ASN A 39 -7.87 6.15 8.17
N ILE A 40 -7.22 5.15 8.79
CA ILE A 40 -7.09 3.81 8.21
C ILE A 40 -8.46 3.14 8.04
N GLY A 41 -9.35 3.26 9.01
CA GLY A 41 -10.70 2.68 8.95
C GLY A 41 -11.52 3.26 7.81
N ARG A 42 -11.51 4.60 7.65
CA ARG A 42 -12.14 5.30 6.53
C ARG A 42 -11.53 4.90 5.19
N LEU A 43 -10.21 4.79 5.09
CA LEU A 43 -9.53 4.29 3.89
C LEU A 43 -10.02 2.87 3.51
N CYS A 44 -10.16 1.98 4.49
CA CYS A 44 -10.65 0.62 4.26
C CYS A 44 -12.13 0.54 3.85
N LEU A 45 -12.90 1.60 4.13
CA LEU A 45 -14.32 1.73 3.76
C LEU A 45 -14.50 2.61 2.51
N ASP A 46 -13.42 2.95 1.81
CA ASP A 46 -13.42 3.84 0.64
C ASP A 46 -14.04 5.22 0.89
N GLN A 47 -13.89 5.69 2.13
CA GLN A 47 -14.33 7.02 2.56
C GLN A 47 -13.18 8.03 2.51
N PRO A 48 -13.50 9.33 2.37
CA PRO A 48 -12.52 10.40 2.50
C PRO A 48 -11.73 10.33 3.81
N SER A 49 -10.41 10.32 3.71
CA SER A 49 -9.49 10.23 4.85
C SER A 49 -8.11 10.78 4.50
N ILE A 50 -7.30 11.04 5.53
CA ILE A 50 -5.86 11.26 5.31
C ILE A 50 -5.24 9.89 5.04
N ILE A 51 -4.72 9.73 3.82
CA ILE A 51 -4.12 8.48 3.35
C ILE A 51 -2.65 8.48 3.76
N PRO A 52 -2.09 7.33 4.21
CA PRO A 52 -0.66 7.18 4.42
C PRO A 52 0.17 7.75 3.27
N ALA A 53 1.06 8.69 3.61
CA ALA A 53 1.77 9.52 2.62
C ALA A 53 2.47 8.70 1.52
N THR A 54 3.04 7.55 1.91
CA THR A 54 3.65 6.61 0.96
C THR A 54 2.65 6.01 -0.02
N ALA A 55 1.50 5.56 0.47
CA ALA A 55 0.48 4.97 -0.38
C ALA A 55 -0.15 6.02 -1.29
N ALA A 56 -0.37 7.23 -0.78
CA ALA A 56 -0.79 8.38 -1.57
C ALA A 56 0.22 8.71 -2.69
N ALA A 57 1.53 8.67 -2.40
CA ALA A 57 2.57 8.90 -3.40
C ALA A 57 2.56 7.84 -4.51
N VAL A 58 2.44 6.55 -4.17
CA VAL A 58 2.32 5.45 -5.16
C VAL A 58 1.10 5.64 -6.05
N TRP A 59 -0.05 5.96 -5.45
CA TRP A 59 -1.30 6.21 -6.18
C TRP A 59 -1.17 7.39 -7.14
N GLU A 60 -0.59 8.49 -6.66
CA GLU A 60 -0.39 9.69 -7.48
C GLU A 60 0.62 9.45 -8.61
N MET A 61 1.67 8.67 -8.38
CA MET A 61 2.60 8.27 -9.43
C MET A 61 1.90 7.49 -10.53
N ILE A 62 1.06 6.50 -10.18
CA ILE A 62 0.28 5.70 -11.15
C ILE A 62 -0.61 6.62 -12.00
N LYS A 63 -1.35 7.52 -11.34
CA LYS A 63 -2.23 8.48 -12.04
C LYS A 63 -1.47 9.40 -12.99
N ARG A 64 -0.38 10.02 -12.52
CA ARG A 64 0.40 10.99 -13.32
C ARG A 64 1.16 10.35 -14.48
N THR A 65 1.51 9.07 -14.36
CA THR A 65 2.18 8.33 -15.42
C THR A 65 1.22 7.69 -16.42
N GLY A 66 -0.10 7.76 -16.18
CA GLY A 66 -1.12 7.23 -17.09
C GLY A 66 -1.22 5.71 -17.11
N ILE A 67 -0.68 5.03 -16.09
CA ILE A 67 -0.73 3.57 -15.97
C ILE A 67 -2.17 3.15 -15.69
N GLN A 68 -2.71 2.31 -16.56
CA GLN A 68 -4.05 1.76 -16.37
C GLN A 68 -4.04 0.72 -15.24
N THR A 69 -4.94 0.85 -14.27
CA THR A 69 -5.13 -0.12 -13.17
C THR A 69 -6.40 -0.95 -13.33
N PHE A 70 -7.43 -0.41 -14.00
CA PHE A 70 -8.71 -1.06 -14.19
C PHE A 70 -8.55 -2.45 -14.82
N GLY A 71 -8.99 -3.48 -14.10
CA GLY A 71 -8.92 -4.88 -14.51
C GLY A 71 -7.51 -5.46 -14.63
N LYS A 72 -6.47 -4.75 -14.17
CA LYS A 72 -5.07 -5.21 -14.25
C LYS A 72 -4.69 -6.09 -13.07
N ASN A 73 -3.74 -6.99 -13.31
CA ASN A 73 -3.13 -7.82 -12.27
C ASN A 73 -2.01 -7.04 -11.58
N VAL A 74 -2.14 -6.84 -10.28
CA VAL A 74 -1.16 -6.12 -9.47
C VAL A 74 -0.63 -7.04 -8.38
N VAL A 75 0.69 -7.06 -8.20
CA VAL A 75 1.31 -7.69 -7.04
C VAL A 75 1.86 -6.63 -6.11
N VAL A 76 1.47 -6.68 -4.84
CA VAL A 76 2.06 -5.87 -3.77
C VAL A 76 2.90 -6.80 -2.88
N ALA A 77 4.23 -6.65 -2.93
CA ALA A 77 5.16 -7.38 -2.10
C ALA A 77 5.45 -6.63 -0.81
N GLY A 78 4.66 -6.92 0.23
CA GLY A 78 4.69 -6.24 1.51
C GLY A 78 3.29 -6.08 2.08
N ARG A 79 3.13 -6.29 3.40
CA ARG A 79 1.84 -6.20 4.11
C ARG A 79 1.89 -5.30 5.35
N SER A 80 2.88 -4.41 5.43
CA SER A 80 3.00 -3.46 6.52
C SER A 80 1.74 -2.60 6.61
N LYS A 81 1.35 -2.23 7.84
CA LYS A 81 0.12 -1.48 8.09
C LYS A 81 0.17 -0.05 7.54
N ASN A 82 1.37 0.50 7.39
CA ASN A 82 1.58 1.88 6.99
C ASN A 82 1.86 2.03 5.49
N VAL A 83 2.23 0.95 4.79
CA VAL A 83 2.61 1.00 3.37
C VAL A 83 1.89 -0.06 2.55
N GLY A 84 2.20 -1.35 2.75
CA GLY A 84 1.72 -2.41 1.86
C GLY A 84 0.19 -2.59 1.87
N MET A 85 -0.42 -2.55 3.06
CA MET A 85 -1.87 -2.66 3.20
C MET A 85 -2.60 -1.44 2.59
N PRO A 86 -2.25 -0.18 2.92
CA PRO A 86 -2.86 0.99 2.29
C PRO A 86 -2.72 1.02 0.76
N ILE A 87 -1.54 0.68 0.20
CA ILE A 87 -1.36 0.58 -1.26
C ILE A 87 -2.34 -0.44 -1.85
N SER A 88 -2.45 -1.62 -1.22
CA SER A 88 -3.36 -2.66 -1.69
C SER A 88 -4.82 -2.19 -1.64
N MET A 89 -5.20 -1.45 -0.59
CA MET A 89 -6.54 -0.87 -0.47
C MET A 89 -6.84 0.12 -1.59
N LEU A 90 -5.94 1.05 -1.89
CA LEU A 90 -6.14 2.03 -2.96
C LEU A 90 -6.32 1.37 -4.33
N LEU A 91 -5.62 0.26 -4.59
CA LEU A 91 -5.55 -0.32 -5.92
C LEU A 91 -6.70 -1.26 -6.26
N HIS A 92 -7.22 -2.04 -5.29
CA HIS A 92 -8.26 -3.04 -5.59
C HIS A 92 -9.70 -2.53 -5.46
N THR A 93 -9.87 -1.40 -4.78
CA THR A 93 -11.20 -0.85 -4.45
C THR A 93 -11.87 -0.21 -5.65
N ASP A 94 -13.18 -0.02 -5.53
CA ASP A 94 -14.06 0.47 -6.59
C ASP A 94 -13.73 1.91 -6.98
N GLY A 95 -13.59 2.17 -8.27
CA GLY A 95 -13.39 3.51 -8.84
C GLY A 95 -14.58 4.46 -8.63
N GLU A 96 -15.77 3.95 -8.36
CA GLU A 96 -17.02 4.71 -8.21
C GLU A 96 -17.37 5.06 -6.76
N HIS A 97 -16.58 4.62 -5.77
CA HIS A 97 -16.77 4.99 -4.36
C HIS A 97 -16.38 6.46 -4.07
N GLU A 98 -16.79 6.98 -2.89
CA GLU A 98 -16.51 8.36 -2.46
C GLU A 98 -15.02 8.73 -2.57
N ARG A 99 -14.14 7.78 -2.23
CA ARG A 99 -12.72 7.82 -2.57
C ARG A 99 -12.45 6.80 -3.70
N PRO A 100 -12.28 7.25 -4.95
CA PRO A 100 -12.01 6.37 -6.08
C PRO A 100 -10.81 5.46 -5.85
N GLY A 101 -11.03 4.16 -6.02
CA GLY A 101 -10.00 3.12 -6.08
C GLY A 101 -9.46 2.91 -7.49
N GLY A 102 -8.75 1.80 -7.67
CA GLY A 102 -8.05 1.46 -8.92
C GLY A 102 -8.65 0.30 -9.71
N ASP A 103 -9.67 -0.39 -9.19
CA ASP A 103 -10.32 -1.54 -9.83
C ASP A 103 -9.36 -2.64 -10.31
N ALA A 104 -8.23 -2.80 -9.61
CA ALA A 104 -7.22 -3.80 -9.96
C ALA A 104 -7.46 -5.13 -9.23
N THR A 105 -7.06 -6.23 -9.87
CA THR A 105 -6.95 -7.52 -9.18
C THR A 105 -5.63 -7.55 -8.42
N VAL A 106 -5.67 -7.37 -7.10
CA VAL A 106 -4.47 -7.26 -6.26
C VAL A 106 -4.13 -8.57 -5.55
N THR A 107 -2.89 -9.05 -5.72
CA THR A 107 -2.28 -10.13 -4.94
C THR A 107 -1.30 -9.55 -3.92
N ILE A 108 -1.53 -9.83 -2.64
CA ILE A 108 -0.64 -9.41 -1.55
C ILE A 108 0.33 -10.55 -1.22
N THR A 109 1.63 -10.29 -1.27
CA THR A 109 2.67 -11.23 -0.85
C THR A 109 3.47 -10.70 0.34
N HIS A 110 4.12 -11.58 1.09
CA HIS A 110 4.83 -11.21 2.33
C HIS A 110 5.97 -12.19 2.66
N ARG A 111 6.63 -11.98 3.81
CA ARG A 111 7.79 -12.77 4.28
C ARG A 111 7.62 -14.29 4.37
N TYR A 112 6.39 -14.80 4.24
CA TYR A 112 6.09 -16.24 4.28
C TYR A 112 5.56 -16.76 2.93
N THR A 113 5.43 -15.90 1.92
CA THR A 113 5.14 -16.34 0.56
C THR A 113 6.38 -17.05 0.02
N PRO A 114 6.31 -18.36 -0.31
CA PRO A 114 7.45 -19.07 -0.86
C PRO A 114 7.94 -18.43 -2.17
N LYS A 115 9.25 -18.49 -2.45
CA LYS A 115 9.84 -17.87 -3.64
C LYS A 115 9.17 -18.31 -4.94
N GLU A 116 8.85 -19.60 -5.07
CA GLU A 116 8.15 -20.13 -6.25
C GLU A 116 6.75 -19.52 -6.43
N GLN A 117 6.00 -19.32 -5.35
CA GLN A 117 4.68 -18.67 -5.40
C GLN A 117 4.80 -17.19 -5.75
N LEU A 118 5.78 -16.50 -5.17
CA LEU A 118 6.07 -15.10 -5.51
C LEU A 118 6.41 -14.94 -7.00
N LYS A 119 7.22 -15.86 -7.54
CA LYS A 119 7.56 -15.89 -8.96
C LYS A 119 6.33 -16.09 -9.85
N ILE A 120 5.44 -17.01 -9.50
CA ILE A 120 4.19 -17.25 -10.26
C ILE A 120 3.35 -15.97 -10.32
N HIS A 121 3.07 -15.34 -9.18
CA HIS A 121 2.23 -14.14 -9.15
C HIS A 121 2.87 -12.94 -9.85
N THR A 122 4.18 -12.71 -9.66
CA THR A 122 4.90 -11.64 -10.37
C THR A 122 5.05 -11.92 -11.87
N GLN A 123 4.97 -13.18 -12.30
CA GLN A 123 4.92 -13.55 -13.71
C GLN A 123 3.61 -13.12 -14.38
N LEU A 124 2.48 -13.20 -13.66
CA LEU A 124 1.14 -12.83 -14.12
C LEU A 124 0.82 -11.33 -13.98
N ALA A 125 1.58 -10.60 -13.18
CA ALA A 125 1.33 -9.21 -12.87
C ALA A 125 1.67 -8.26 -14.04
N ASP A 126 0.77 -7.31 -14.28
CA ASP A 126 0.99 -6.13 -15.12
C ASP A 126 1.84 -5.09 -14.38
N ILE A 127 1.57 -4.93 -13.08
CA ILE A 127 2.21 -3.99 -12.16
C ILE A 127 2.75 -4.74 -10.95
N VAL A 128 4.01 -4.49 -10.59
CA VAL A 128 4.61 -5.01 -9.36
C VAL A 128 5.06 -3.84 -8.49
N ILE A 129 4.56 -3.81 -7.26
CA ILE A 129 4.91 -2.83 -6.24
C ILE A 129 5.65 -3.55 -5.12
N VAL A 130 6.90 -3.16 -4.89
CA VAL A 130 7.71 -3.71 -3.79
C VAL A 130 7.68 -2.75 -2.62
N ALA A 131 7.06 -3.19 -1.53
CA ALA A 131 6.89 -2.45 -0.27
C ALA A 131 7.49 -3.24 0.91
N ALA A 132 8.59 -3.95 0.67
CA ALA A 132 9.28 -4.78 1.64
C ALA A 132 10.76 -4.39 1.71
N ALA A 133 11.31 -4.35 2.93
CA ALA A 133 12.68 -3.93 3.19
C ALA A 133 13.78 -4.95 2.80
N HIS A 134 13.46 -5.94 1.96
CA HIS A 134 14.42 -6.96 1.52
C HIS A 134 14.83 -6.77 0.06
N HIS A 135 16.09 -6.39 -0.13
CA HIS A 135 16.76 -6.10 -1.41
C HIS A 135 16.77 -7.26 -2.43
N PHE A 136 16.38 -8.48 -2.02
CA PHE A 136 16.46 -9.69 -2.85
C PHE A 136 15.11 -10.29 -3.24
N LEU A 137 13.98 -9.63 -2.91
CA LEU A 137 12.65 -10.23 -3.09
C LEU A 137 12.28 -10.54 -4.55
N LEU A 138 12.80 -9.77 -5.51
CA LEU A 138 12.52 -9.96 -6.94
C LEU A 138 13.71 -10.47 -7.77
N ARG A 139 14.79 -10.94 -7.12
CA ARG A 139 15.95 -11.57 -7.80
C ARG A 139 15.89 -13.10 -7.76
#